data_AF-A0A2U1RBH8-F1
#
_entry.id   AF-A0A2U1RBH8-F1
#
_cell.length_a   1.000
_cell.length_b   1.000
_cell.length_c   1.000
_cell.angle_alpha   90.00
_cell.angle_beta   90.00
_cell.angle_gamma   90.00
#
_symmetry.space_group_name_H-M   'P 1'
#
loop_
_entity.id
_entity.type
_entity.pdbx_description
1 polymer ?
#
loop_
_entity_poly.entity_id
_entity_poly.type
_entity_poly.pdbx_seq_one_letter_code
_entity_poly.pdbx_strand_id
1 'polypeptide(L)'
;MEAIARIEQELDSFPQTLNLYRKQLDHWLSRSADQISEAADLPSLMGMERIIRFGDRSTAVSSSDEAFSSSVVQCPQGGLMQIESKFESVYDIPLGNITVDVIDVGGGKITPITLDQHGKGEFRGGQGKFYRVLVHSAVTSKQVAELFKSYDGLTGELDSWLRSEWQGFKPQWSQSAATATSNGMLAGSWAAIEGVWDSLGLLSEILQDPGKFAERLGSGAAELIELAQTAPELMEKLQLLVSDEAAMCLLLRSSSLWLDMLPPSEIAGKSAEMASMMIVQLIIDVLISVVLTFVGAGAGIAYLTLRLADRAVQLFNVAKRLVKALFSIINAFIGYVDRYKAVAARGIAAGVKKGRMQLRWDAKRNAMLKKDEPHDDAPDQAKNPNGDAADCVPNTCTNGCPVS
;
A
#
# COMPACT_ATOMS: atom_id res chain seq x y z
N MET A 1 6.90 0.65 -35.48
CA MET A 1 8.18 0.36 -34.80
C MET A 1 8.31 1.13 -33.49
N GLU A 2 7.93 2.40 -33.45
CA GLU A 2 8.00 3.25 -32.24
C GLU A 2 7.21 2.70 -31.02
N ALA A 3 5.98 2.18 -31.21
CA ALA A 3 5.20 1.58 -30.12
C ALA A 3 5.84 0.32 -29.50
N ILE A 4 6.45 -0.53 -30.33
CA ILE A 4 7.18 -1.73 -29.88
C ILE A 4 8.40 -1.32 -29.06
N ALA A 5 9.19 -0.36 -29.56
CA ALA A 5 10.38 0.13 -28.86
C ALA A 5 10.01 0.77 -27.50
N ARG A 6 8.89 1.50 -27.44
CA ARG A 6 8.38 2.06 -26.19
C ARG A 6 7.99 0.98 -25.18
N ILE A 7 7.25 -0.05 -25.59
CA ILE A 7 6.87 -1.16 -24.71
C ILE A 7 8.11 -1.89 -24.18
N GLU A 8 9.11 -2.13 -25.04
CA GLU A 8 10.37 -2.76 -24.64
C GLU A 8 11.14 -1.90 -23.63
N GLN A 9 11.17 -0.58 -23.82
CA GLN A 9 11.76 0.35 -22.87
C GLN A 9 11.03 0.33 -21.51
N GLU A 10 9.69 0.29 -21.50
CA GLU A 10 8.90 0.21 -20.26
C GLU A 10 9.07 -1.14 -19.54
N LEU A 11 9.26 -2.24 -20.28
CA LEU A 11 9.62 -3.55 -19.72
C LEU A 11 11.02 -3.54 -19.12
N ASP A 12 11.97 -2.88 -19.76
CA ASP A 12 13.36 -2.77 -19.26
C ASP A 12 13.47 -1.86 -18.04
N SER A 13 12.57 -0.87 -17.88
CA SER A 13 12.48 -0.05 -16.67
C SER A 13 11.67 -0.70 -15.55
N PHE A 14 10.85 -1.72 -15.82
CA PHE A 14 9.97 -2.35 -14.82
C PHE A 14 10.71 -2.83 -13.55
N PRO A 15 11.89 -3.48 -13.60
CA PRO A 15 12.63 -3.87 -12.40
C PRO A 15 13.00 -2.69 -11.48
N GLN A 16 13.02 -1.47 -12.01
CA GLN A 16 13.37 -0.25 -11.28
C GLN A 16 12.16 0.44 -10.63
N THR A 17 10.95 -0.11 -10.78
CA THR A 17 9.68 0.50 -10.32
C THR A 17 9.73 0.97 -8.86
N LEU A 18 10.43 0.26 -7.98
CA LEU A 18 10.49 0.56 -6.56
C LEU A 18 11.79 1.29 -6.11
N ASN A 19 12.66 1.71 -7.03
CA ASN A 19 13.95 2.31 -6.67
C ASN A 19 13.80 3.59 -5.84
N LEU A 20 12.87 4.47 -6.21
CA LEU A 20 12.60 5.70 -5.46
C LEU A 20 12.00 5.38 -4.08
N TYR A 21 11.02 4.49 -4.03
CA TYR A 21 10.41 4.03 -2.79
C TYR A 21 11.45 3.44 -1.83
N ARG A 22 12.36 2.61 -2.35
CA ARG A 22 13.48 2.02 -1.60
C ARG A 22 14.40 3.11 -1.03
N LYS A 23 14.85 4.05 -1.86
CA LYS A 23 15.70 5.17 -1.43
C LYS A 23 15.03 6.01 -0.34
N GLN A 24 13.76 6.35 -0.51
CA GLN A 24 13.00 7.16 0.45
C GLN A 24 12.85 6.42 1.79
N LEU A 25 12.53 5.12 1.76
CA LEU A 25 12.39 4.31 2.96
C LEU A 25 13.73 4.11 3.67
N ASP A 26 14.83 3.86 2.95
CA ASP A 26 16.18 3.73 3.51
C ASP A 26 16.66 5.04 4.17
N HIS A 27 16.44 6.19 3.51
CA HIS A 27 16.74 7.52 4.10
C HIS A 27 15.88 7.86 5.32
N TRP A 28 14.66 7.35 5.37
CA TRP A 28 13.77 7.52 6.52
C TRP A 28 14.22 6.66 7.70
N LEU A 29 14.58 5.40 7.46
CA LEU A 29 15.03 4.46 8.49
C LEU A 29 16.39 4.84 9.08
N SER A 30 17.34 5.29 8.25
CA SER A 30 18.67 5.73 8.70
C SER A 30 18.59 6.93 9.64
N ARG A 31 17.80 7.96 9.28
CA ARG A 31 17.56 9.12 10.17
C ARG A 31 16.92 8.73 11.50
N SER A 32 16.03 7.73 11.48
CA SER A 32 15.37 7.22 12.69
C SER A 32 16.33 6.47 13.62
N ALA A 33 17.32 5.77 13.07
CA ALA A 33 18.33 5.05 13.86
C ALA A 33 19.31 5.99 14.57
N ASP A 34 19.63 7.13 13.97
CA ASP A 34 20.52 8.15 14.55
C ASP A 34 19.83 9.00 15.63
N GLN A 35 18.49 9.09 15.63
CA GLN A 35 17.68 9.85 16.59
C GLN A 35 17.14 8.96 17.73
N ILE A 36 18.02 8.45 18.59
CA ILE A 36 17.64 7.62 19.74
C ILE A 36 16.78 8.37 20.78
N SER A 37 16.70 9.72 20.73
CA SER A 37 15.89 10.51 21.68
C SER A 37 14.45 10.83 21.23
N GLU A 38 14.08 10.65 19.95
CA GLU A 38 12.76 11.04 19.42
C GLU A 38 11.95 9.86 18.81
N ALA A 39 12.36 8.62 19.09
CA ALA A 39 11.78 7.39 18.51
C ALA A 39 10.27 7.14 18.79
N ALA A 40 9.60 7.99 19.57
CA ALA A 40 8.22 7.83 19.96
C ALA A 40 7.20 8.31 18.90
N ASP A 41 7.59 9.12 17.91
CA ASP A 41 6.68 9.71 16.91
C ASP A 41 7.01 9.32 15.45
N LEU A 42 7.59 8.15 15.23
CA LEU A 42 7.93 7.70 13.88
C LEU A 42 6.67 7.32 13.07
N PRO A 43 6.51 7.84 11.84
CA PRO A 43 5.42 7.48 10.94
C PRO A 43 5.38 5.97 10.67
N SER A 44 4.19 5.39 10.76
CA SER A 44 3.93 3.99 10.44
C SER A 44 3.63 3.82 8.94
N LEU A 45 4.01 2.68 8.34
CA LEU A 45 3.67 2.38 6.94
C LEU A 45 2.18 2.04 6.83
N MET A 46 1.61 1.40 7.85
CA MET A 46 0.16 1.39 8.06
C MET A 46 -0.26 2.62 8.85
N GLY A 47 -1.48 3.08 8.66
CA GLY A 47 -2.04 4.08 9.54
C GLY A 47 -2.38 3.45 10.88
N MET A 48 -2.40 4.29 11.91
CA MET A 48 -2.89 3.88 13.21
C MET A 48 -3.76 5.01 13.76
N GLU A 49 -5.06 4.74 13.87
CA GLU A 49 -6.01 5.73 14.35
C GLU A 49 -5.89 5.90 15.87
N ARG A 50 -5.76 7.16 16.33
CA ARG A 50 -5.68 7.47 17.76
C ARG A 50 -7.07 7.69 18.37
N ILE A 51 -7.82 6.64 18.71
CA ILE A 51 -9.12 6.83 19.39
C ILE A 51 -8.92 7.05 20.90
N ILE A 52 -9.24 8.23 21.41
CA ILE A 52 -9.40 8.49 22.85
C ILE A 52 -10.90 8.54 23.17
N ARG A 53 -11.38 7.72 24.12
CA ARG A 53 -12.77 7.78 24.59
C ARG A 53 -12.85 8.30 26.02
N PHE A 54 -13.63 9.37 26.20
CA PHE A 54 -14.18 9.79 27.49
C PHE A 54 -15.72 9.79 27.36
N GLY A 55 -16.38 8.76 27.91
CA GLY A 55 -17.84 8.67 27.92
C GLY A 55 -18.49 8.47 26.53
N ASP A 56 -19.61 9.14 26.31
CA ASP A 56 -20.65 8.75 25.33
C ASP A 56 -20.48 9.40 23.95
N ARG A 57 -19.47 10.26 23.74
CA ARG A 57 -19.23 10.96 22.46
C ARG A 57 -17.87 10.56 21.87
N SER A 58 -17.85 10.36 20.55
CA SER A 58 -16.66 10.00 19.76
C SER A 58 -16.17 11.18 18.92
N THR A 59 -14.86 11.34 18.80
CA THR A 59 -14.23 12.11 17.73
C THR A 59 -13.01 11.32 17.26
N ALA A 60 -13.01 10.92 16.00
CA ALA A 60 -11.87 10.36 15.29
C ALA A 60 -10.88 11.50 15.02
N VAL A 61 -9.61 11.32 15.36
CA VAL A 61 -8.55 12.30 15.08
C VAL A 61 -7.46 11.65 14.25
N SER A 62 -7.16 12.30 13.12
CA SER A 62 -6.10 11.94 12.18
C SER A 62 -4.73 12.06 12.84
N SER A 63 -3.77 11.26 12.38
CA SER A 63 -2.35 11.32 12.76
C SER A 63 -1.64 12.67 12.53
N SER A 64 -2.30 13.66 11.90
CA SER A 64 -1.76 14.98 11.54
C SER A 64 -1.94 16.08 12.60
N ASP A 65 -2.64 15.83 13.69
CA ASP A 65 -2.91 16.86 14.70
C ASP A 65 -1.83 16.88 15.79
N GLU A 66 -0.96 17.89 15.77
CA GLU A 66 0.12 18.12 16.75
C GLU A 66 -0.37 18.38 18.20
N ALA A 67 -1.69 18.45 18.44
CA ALA A 67 -2.26 19.03 19.66
C ALA A 67 -2.82 18.04 20.71
N PHE A 68 -2.61 16.71 20.61
CA PHE A 68 -3.16 15.78 21.62
C PHE A 68 -2.17 14.70 22.11
N SER A 69 -1.71 14.86 23.35
CA SER A 69 -0.61 14.08 23.97
C SER A 69 -1.03 13.10 25.09
N SER A 70 -2.32 12.84 25.36
CA SER A 70 -2.70 11.94 26.46
C SER A 70 -3.44 10.68 26.02
N SER A 71 -2.77 9.83 25.23
CA SER A 71 -3.12 8.41 25.07
C SER A 71 -2.72 7.55 26.27
N VAL A 72 -3.02 8.05 27.47
CA VAL A 72 -2.60 7.46 28.75
C VAL A 72 -3.77 6.73 29.40
N VAL A 73 -3.50 5.55 29.94
CA VAL A 73 -4.48 4.66 30.55
C VAL A 73 -4.16 4.45 32.02
N GLN A 74 -5.15 4.61 32.89
CA GLN A 74 -5.00 4.29 34.30
C GLN A 74 -5.21 2.79 34.55
N CYS A 75 -4.30 2.17 35.29
CA CYS A 75 -4.37 0.77 35.65
C CYS A 75 -5.54 0.52 36.62
N PRO A 76 -6.46 -0.42 36.32
CA PRO A 76 -7.62 -0.70 37.16
C PRO A 76 -7.24 -1.37 38.49
N GLN A 77 -8.21 -1.41 39.41
CA GLN A 77 -8.10 -2.22 40.63
C GLN A 77 -7.91 -3.70 40.25
N GLY A 78 -6.94 -4.38 40.87
CA GLY A 78 -6.50 -5.72 40.48
C GLY A 78 -5.27 -5.75 39.56
N GLY A 79 -4.87 -4.62 38.97
CA GLY A 79 -3.57 -4.47 38.31
C GLY A 79 -3.44 -5.09 36.92
N LEU A 80 -4.47 -5.76 36.40
CA LEU A 80 -4.43 -6.41 35.09
C LEU A 80 -4.90 -5.44 33.99
N MET A 81 -4.10 -5.30 32.94
CA MET A 81 -4.45 -4.55 31.73
C MET A 81 -4.32 -5.47 30.52
N GLN A 82 -5.35 -5.48 29.69
CA GLN A 82 -5.36 -6.22 28.43
C GLN A 82 -5.11 -5.27 27.27
N ILE A 83 -4.31 -5.74 26.33
CA ILE A 83 -3.96 -5.03 25.10
C ILE A 83 -4.52 -5.85 23.94
N GLU A 84 -5.22 -5.18 23.03
CA GLU A 84 -5.74 -5.76 21.80
C GLU A 84 -5.22 -4.99 20.59
N SER A 85 -4.87 -5.69 19.53
CA SER A 85 -4.42 -5.15 18.26
C SER A 85 -5.25 -5.72 17.14
N LYS A 86 -5.85 -4.85 16.33
CA LYS A 86 -6.71 -5.25 15.23
C LYS A 86 -6.76 -4.21 14.13
N PHE A 87 -7.15 -4.64 12.95
CA PHE A 87 -7.47 -3.72 11.89
C PHE A 87 -8.74 -2.91 12.21
N GLU A 88 -8.81 -1.73 11.62
CA GLU A 88 -10.02 -0.95 11.50
C GLU A 88 -11.00 -1.66 10.58
N SER A 89 -11.94 -2.40 11.15
CA SER A 89 -13.01 -3.06 10.40
C SER A 89 -14.30 -3.10 11.24
N VAL A 90 -15.44 -3.25 10.58
CA VAL A 90 -16.70 -3.60 11.25
C VAL A 90 -16.70 -5.04 11.79
N TYR A 91 -15.72 -5.85 11.37
CA TYR A 91 -15.45 -7.20 11.83
C TYR A 91 -14.20 -7.26 12.73
N ASP A 92 -14.07 -8.31 13.54
CA ASP A 92 -12.96 -8.46 14.49
C ASP A 92 -11.77 -9.14 13.80
N ILE A 93 -10.95 -8.35 13.11
CA ILE A 93 -9.77 -8.83 12.37
C ILE A 93 -8.50 -8.54 13.20
N PRO A 94 -7.93 -9.54 13.88
CA PRO A 94 -6.77 -9.32 14.74
C PRO A 94 -5.52 -8.98 13.92
N LEU A 95 -4.61 -8.19 14.52
CA LEU A 95 -3.25 -8.00 14.02
C LEU A 95 -2.28 -8.47 15.11
N GLY A 96 -1.88 -9.74 15.03
CA GLY A 96 -1.05 -10.42 16.03
C GLY A 96 0.45 -10.28 15.83
N ASN A 97 1.26 -10.92 16.68
CA ASN A 97 2.72 -11.03 16.52
C ASN A 97 3.46 -9.69 16.39
N ILE A 98 2.93 -8.63 17.02
CA ILE A 98 3.59 -7.34 17.16
C ILE A 98 4.06 -7.17 18.61
N THR A 99 5.18 -6.47 18.80
CA THR A 99 5.67 -6.14 20.14
C THR A 99 5.28 -4.73 20.49
N VAL A 100 4.78 -4.56 21.72
CA VAL A 100 4.34 -3.27 22.25
C VAL A 100 5.05 -3.01 23.57
N ASP A 101 5.50 -1.78 23.76
CA ASP A 101 6.14 -1.30 24.96
C ASP A 101 5.11 -0.60 25.85
N VAL A 102 4.93 -1.13 27.06
CA VAL A 102 4.12 -0.50 28.09
C VAL A 102 5.00 0.37 28.97
N ILE A 103 4.74 1.67 28.98
CA ILE A 103 5.57 2.69 29.63
C ILE A 103 4.84 3.22 30.86
N ASP A 104 5.43 3.09 32.04
CA ASP A 104 4.98 3.78 33.26
C ASP A 104 5.21 5.29 33.09
N VAL A 105 4.13 6.08 33.06
CA VAL A 105 4.21 7.53 32.81
C VAL A 105 4.90 8.27 33.96
N GLY A 106 4.75 7.79 35.20
CA GLY A 106 5.36 8.42 36.37
C GLY A 106 6.79 7.95 36.64
N GLY A 107 7.13 6.72 36.24
CA GLY A 107 8.42 6.09 36.54
C GLY A 107 9.36 5.89 35.34
N GLY A 108 8.87 6.08 34.11
CA GLY A 108 9.64 5.86 32.87
C GLY A 108 9.99 4.40 32.57
N LYS A 109 9.57 3.44 33.42
CA LYS A 109 9.84 2.01 33.23
C LYS A 109 9.14 1.50 31.97
N ILE A 110 9.91 0.90 31.07
CA ILE A 110 9.42 0.26 29.83
C ILE A 110 9.32 -1.25 30.05
N THR A 111 8.20 -1.85 29.65
CA THR A 111 7.99 -3.31 29.68
C THR A 111 7.49 -3.78 28.30
N PRO A 112 8.30 -4.54 27.54
CA PRO A 112 7.89 -5.07 26.25
C PRO A 112 6.90 -6.23 26.43
N ILE A 113 5.85 -6.25 25.63
CA ILE A 113 4.80 -7.28 25.57
C ILE A 113 4.63 -7.68 24.12
N THR A 114 4.88 -8.95 23.81
CA THR A 114 4.56 -9.51 22.49
C THR A 114 3.10 -9.95 22.48
N LEU A 115 2.32 -9.40 21.55
CA LEU A 115 0.95 -9.82 21.34
C LEU A 115 0.93 -11.19 20.66
N ASP A 116 -0.04 -12.03 21.05
CA ASP A 116 -0.25 -13.34 20.45
C ASP A 116 -0.74 -13.22 18.98
N GLN A 117 -0.94 -14.36 18.33
CA GLN A 117 -1.45 -14.41 16.95
C GLN A 117 -2.84 -13.78 16.77
N HIS A 118 -3.61 -13.61 17.85
CA HIS A 118 -4.92 -12.97 17.85
C HIS A 118 -4.83 -11.48 18.26
N GLY A 119 -3.62 -10.91 18.29
CA GLY A 119 -3.41 -9.51 18.65
C GLY A 119 -3.65 -9.23 20.13
N LYS A 120 -3.58 -10.21 21.02
CA LYS A 120 -3.86 -10.05 22.44
C LYS A 120 -2.60 -10.12 23.29
N GLY A 121 -2.52 -9.27 24.30
CA GLY A 121 -1.46 -9.27 25.30
C GLY A 121 -1.96 -8.87 26.67
N GLU A 122 -1.25 -9.26 27.71
CA GLU A 122 -1.58 -8.93 29.08
C GLU A 122 -0.39 -8.27 29.78
N PHE A 123 -0.66 -7.22 30.56
CA PHE A 123 0.34 -6.53 31.35
C PHE A 123 -0.18 -6.31 32.77
N ARG A 124 0.68 -6.56 33.77
CA ARG A 124 0.37 -6.30 35.18
C ARG A 124 1.04 -5.00 35.63
N GLY A 125 0.22 -3.97 35.80
CA GLY A 125 0.64 -2.66 36.28
C GLY A 125 0.40 -2.46 37.78
N GLY A 126 0.98 -1.39 38.31
CA GLY A 126 0.64 -0.90 39.65
C GLY A 126 -0.75 -0.27 39.65
N GLN A 127 -1.58 -0.66 40.60
CA GLN A 127 -2.95 -0.14 40.69
C GLN A 127 -2.97 1.40 40.78
N GLY A 128 -3.84 2.03 39.99
CA GLY A 128 -3.98 3.49 39.95
C GLY A 128 -2.86 4.24 39.23
N LYS A 129 -1.77 3.56 38.83
CA LYS A 129 -0.72 4.16 37.99
C LYS A 129 -1.17 4.35 36.56
N PHE A 130 -0.52 5.29 35.88
CA PHE A 130 -0.79 5.65 34.50
C PHE A 130 0.25 5.03 33.57
N TYR A 131 -0.22 4.41 32.50
CA TYR A 131 0.58 3.73 31.50
C TYR A 131 0.25 4.23 30.10
N ARG A 132 1.24 4.21 29.21
CA ARG A 132 1.09 4.46 27.77
C ARG A 132 1.64 3.27 27.01
N VAL A 133 1.02 2.91 25.91
CA VAL A 133 1.51 1.84 25.03
C VAL A 133 2.13 2.47 23.79
N LEU A 134 3.35 2.03 23.46
CA LEU A 134 4.06 2.39 22.25
C LEU A 134 4.25 1.11 21.44
N VAL A 135 3.91 1.11 20.16
CA VAL A 135 4.29 0.03 19.26
C VAL A 135 5.73 0.27 18.85
N HIS A 136 6.64 -0.25 19.67
CA HIS A 136 8.07 -0.18 19.44
C HIS A 136 8.51 -1.39 18.63
N SER A 137 8.61 -1.19 17.32
CA SER A 137 9.40 -2.08 16.48
C SER A 137 10.69 -1.34 16.18
N ALA A 138 11.74 -1.55 16.98
CA ALA A 138 13.10 -1.25 16.54
C ALA A 138 13.34 -2.12 15.31
N VAL A 139 13.08 -1.55 14.14
CA VAL A 139 13.22 -2.28 12.89
C VAL A 139 14.70 -2.41 12.59
N THR A 140 15.18 -3.63 12.66
CA THR A 140 16.56 -3.96 12.34
C THR A 140 16.79 -3.77 10.85
N SER A 141 17.99 -3.36 10.44
CA SER A 141 18.38 -3.30 9.02
C SER A 141 18.16 -4.65 8.32
N LYS A 142 18.23 -5.75 9.06
CA LYS A 142 17.93 -7.10 8.58
C LYS A 142 16.46 -7.27 8.17
N GLN A 143 15.51 -6.83 9.01
CA GLN A 143 14.08 -6.91 8.68
C GLN A 143 13.72 -6.07 7.46
N VAL A 144 14.38 -4.93 7.28
CA VAL A 144 14.24 -4.05 6.10
C VAL A 144 14.78 -4.75 4.85
N ALA A 145 15.99 -5.31 4.94
CA ALA A 145 16.59 -6.05 3.84
C ALA A 145 15.75 -7.27 3.44
N GLU A 146 15.16 -7.98 4.40
CA GLU A 146 14.23 -9.09 4.15
C GLU A 146 12.92 -8.64 3.50
N LEU A 147 12.40 -7.47 3.88
CA LEU A 147 11.23 -6.86 3.23
C LEU A 147 11.54 -6.55 1.77
N PHE A 148 12.61 -5.81 1.49
CA PHE A 148 13.01 -5.49 0.13
C PHE A 148 13.34 -6.73 -0.70
N LYS A 149 13.96 -7.75 -0.11
CA LYS A 149 14.18 -9.03 -0.79
C LYS A 149 12.87 -9.70 -1.21
N SER A 150 11.80 -9.53 -0.42
CA SER A 150 10.47 -10.05 -0.76
C SER A 150 9.88 -9.28 -1.95
N TYR A 151 10.10 -7.96 -2.01
CA TYR A 151 9.74 -7.15 -3.18
C TYR A 151 10.59 -7.48 -4.41
N ASP A 152 11.91 -7.65 -4.26
CA ASP A 152 12.80 -8.06 -5.35
C ASP A 152 12.33 -9.41 -5.95
N GLY A 153 11.88 -10.34 -5.10
CA GLY A 153 11.26 -11.61 -5.53
C GLY A 153 9.96 -11.42 -6.33
N LEU A 154 9.02 -10.63 -5.79
CA LEU A 154 7.76 -10.30 -6.47
C LEU A 154 8.01 -9.58 -7.80
N THR A 155 8.92 -8.61 -7.83
CA THR A 155 9.34 -7.90 -9.04
C THR A 155 9.90 -8.86 -10.08
N GLY A 156 10.75 -9.82 -9.67
CA GLY A 156 11.31 -10.82 -10.58
C GLY A 156 10.24 -11.75 -11.19
N GLU A 157 9.27 -12.19 -10.40
CA GLU A 157 8.14 -13.01 -10.89
C GLU A 157 7.26 -12.23 -11.88
N LEU A 158 6.92 -10.98 -11.55
CA LEU A 158 6.12 -10.12 -12.41
C LEU A 158 6.87 -9.77 -13.71
N ASP A 159 8.15 -9.40 -13.64
CA ASP A 159 8.98 -9.11 -14.83
C ASP A 159 9.06 -10.31 -15.77
N SER A 160 9.36 -11.49 -15.22
CA SER A 160 9.45 -12.73 -15.99
C SER A 160 8.13 -13.06 -16.69
N TRP A 161 7.01 -12.89 -15.98
CA TRP A 161 5.67 -13.09 -16.53
C TRP A 161 5.35 -12.07 -17.63
N LEU A 162 5.57 -10.78 -17.40
CA LEU A 162 5.33 -9.70 -18.38
C LEU A 162 6.14 -9.92 -19.65
N ARG A 163 7.42 -10.28 -19.53
CA ARG A 163 8.29 -10.58 -20.67
C ARG A 163 7.81 -11.81 -21.44
N SER A 164 7.34 -12.85 -20.74
CA SER A 164 6.75 -14.03 -21.37
C SER A 164 5.50 -13.68 -22.17
N GLU A 165 4.61 -12.86 -21.62
CA GLU A 165 3.41 -12.39 -22.33
C GLU A 165 3.79 -11.55 -23.57
N TRP A 166 4.79 -10.67 -23.43
CA TRP A 166 5.27 -9.85 -24.55
C TRP A 166 5.77 -10.68 -25.73
N GLN A 167 6.47 -11.80 -25.48
CA GLN A 167 6.91 -12.69 -26.57
C GLN A 167 5.73 -13.23 -27.39
N GLY A 168 4.58 -13.48 -26.76
CA GLY A 168 3.35 -13.92 -27.44
C GLY A 168 2.64 -12.79 -28.19
N PHE A 169 2.70 -11.55 -27.67
CA PHE A 169 2.03 -10.39 -28.27
C PHE A 169 2.83 -9.74 -29.39
N LYS A 170 4.15 -9.61 -29.24
CA LYS A 170 5.05 -8.88 -30.17
C LYS A 170 4.87 -9.25 -31.65
N PRO A 171 4.72 -10.53 -32.06
CA PRO A 171 4.49 -10.87 -33.47
C PRO A 171 3.20 -10.25 -34.04
N GLN A 172 2.14 -10.14 -33.25
CA GLN A 172 0.82 -9.62 -33.66
C GLN A 172 0.83 -8.10 -33.83
N TRP A 173 1.69 -7.40 -33.10
CA TRP A 173 1.93 -5.96 -33.26
C TRP A 173 2.54 -5.62 -34.63
N SER A 174 3.46 -6.46 -35.13
CA SER A 174 4.12 -6.23 -36.43
C SER A 174 3.16 -6.31 -37.61
N GLN A 175 2.13 -7.16 -37.52
CA GLN A 175 1.09 -7.33 -38.54
C GLN A 175 0.03 -6.21 -38.51
N SER A 176 -0.11 -5.55 -37.35
CA SER A 176 -1.11 -4.50 -37.08
C SER A 176 -0.55 -3.07 -37.20
N ALA A 177 0.75 -2.93 -37.51
CA ALA A 177 1.46 -1.65 -37.47
C ALA A 177 1.00 -0.63 -38.53
N ALA A 178 0.31 -1.07 -39.59
CA ALA A 178 -0.23 -0.18 -40.63
C ALA A 178 -1.45 0.64 -40.16
N THR A 179 -2.11 0.26 -39.06
CA THR A 179 -3.26 0.97 -38.47
C THR A 179 -2.95 1.62 -37.12
N ALA A 180 -1.72 1.49 -36.60
CA ALA A 180 -1.37 1.84 -35.22
C ALA A 180 -0.88 3.29 -35.03
N THR A 181 -0.82 4.12 -36.07
CA THR A 181 -0.33 5.52 -35.99
C THR A 181 -1.30 6.48 -35.28
N SER A 182 -2.48 6.03 -34.82
CA SER A 182 -3.52 6.95 -34.33
C SER A 182 -4.01 6.71 -32.90
N ASN A 183 -3.43 5.79 -32.13
CA ASN A 183 -3.94 5.53 -30.79
C ASN A 183 -3.08 6.26 -29.75
N GLY A 184 -3.51 7.46 -29.36
CA GLY A 184 -3.03 8.19 -28.18
C GLY A 184 -3.19 7.46 -26.83
N MET A 185 -3.37 6.14 -26.87
CA MET A 185 -3.50 5.20 -25.76
C MET A 185 -2.20 5.07 -24.96
N LEU A 186 -1.06 5.27 -25.61
CA LEU A 186 0.26 5.08 -25.01
C LEU A 186 0.72 6.29 -24.17
N ALA A 187 0.52 7.53 -24.63
CA ALA A 187 0.92 8.72 -23.86
C ALA A 187 -0.02 9.03 -22.67
N GLY A 188 -1.28 8.59 -22.74
CA GLY A 188 -2.28 8.78 -21.68
C GLY A 188 -2.24 7.74 -20.55
N SER A 189 -1.50 6.63 -20.70
CA SER A 189 -1.55 5.52 -19.72
C SER A 189 -0.97 5.91 -18.35
N TRP A 190 0.06 6.75 -18.28
CA TRP A 190 0.65 7.15 -16.99
C TRP A 190 -0.19 8.15 -16.19
N ALA A 191 -0.75 9.19 -16.83
CA ALA A 191 -1.65 10.14 -16.17
C ALA A 191 -2.95 9.47 -15.68
N ALA A 192 -3.36 8.38 -16.34
CA ALA A 192 -4.47 7.54 -15.90
C ALA A 192 -4.11 6.68 -14.67
N ILE A 193 -2.85 6.23 -14.53
CA ILE A 193 -2.34 5.47 -13.38
C ILE A 193 -2.29 6.31 -12.10
N GLU A 194 -1.99 7.62 -12.18
CA GLU A 194 -2.05 8.53 -11.03
C GLU A 194 -3.45 8.52 -10.39
N GLY A 195 -4.52 8.54 -11.20
CA GLY A 195 -5.90 8.40 -10.71
C GLY A 195 -6.26 6.99 -10.19
N VAL A 196 -5.58 5.93 -10.65
CA VAL A 196 -5.75 4.57 -10.10
C VAL A 196 -5.10 4.47 -8.72
N TRP A 197 -3.94 5.10 -8.51
CA TRP A 197 -3.28 5.14 -7.20
C TRP A 197 -4.22 5.68 -6.13
N ASP A 198 -4.93 6.77 -6.46
CA ASP A 198 -5.94 7.38 -5.60
C ASP A 198 -7.16 6.48 -5.37
N SER A 199 -7.40 5.50 -6.25
CA SER A 199 -8.47 4.52 -6.12
C SER A 199 -8.10 3.25 -5.34
N LEU A 200 -6.82 2.99 -5.04
CA LEU A 200 -6.38 1.81 -4.28
C LEU A 200 -6.98 1.70 -2.85
N GLY A 201 -7.35 2.82 -2.23
CA GLY A 201 -7.97 2.91 -0.91
C GLY A 201 -9.34 2.27 -0.90
N LEU A 202 -10.01 2.20 -2.06
CA LEU A 202 -11.25 1.45 -2.24
C LEU A 202 -11.07 -0.02 -1.85
N LEU A 203 -9.93 -0.64 -2.16
CA LEU A 203 -9.67 -2.04 -1.78
C LEU A 203 -9.62 -2.18 -0.26
N SER A 204 -8.98 -1.21 0.43
CA SER A 204 -8.95 -1.20 1.89
C SER A 204 -10.36 -1.03 2.44
N GLU A 205 -11.09 0.00 2.00
CA GLU A 205 -12.47 0.27 2.42
C GLU A 205 -13.39 -0.95 2.22
N ILE A 206 -13.26 -1.65 1.09
CA ILE A 206 -13.98 -2.90 0.79
C ILE A 206 -13.68 -3.97 1.84
N LEU A 207 -12.43 -4.15 2.25
CA LEU A 207 -12.08 -5.16 3.26
C LEU A 207 -12.47 -4.73 4.69
N GLN A 208 -12.52 -3.42 4.96
CA GLN A 208 -12.95 -2.89 6.26
C GLN A 208 -14.46 -3.06 6.49
N ASP A 209 -15.27 -2.81 5.46
CA ASP A 209 -16.73 -2.93 5.50
C ASP A 209 -17.30 -3.40 4.15
N PRO A 210 -17.16 -4.70 3.81
CA PRO A 210 -17.66 -5.24 2.55
C PRO A 210 -19.15 -5.01 2.32
N GLY A 211 -19.94 -4.92 3.40
CA GLY A 211 -21.39 -4.69 3.36
C GLY A 211 -21.77 -3.35 2.73
N LYS A 212 -20.97 -2.29 2.93
CA LYS A 212 -21.16 -1.00 2.26
C LYS A 212 -21.03 -1.07 0.74
N PHE A 213 -20.33 -2.08 0.23
CA PHE A 213 -20.03 -2.25 -1.19
C PHE A 213 -20.83 -3.39 -1.84
N ALA A 214 -21.91 -3.86 -1.20
CA ALA A 214 -22.74 -4.96 -1.70
C ALA A 214 -23.24 -4.75 -3.14
N GLU A 215 -23.68 -3.54 -3.50
CA GLU A 215 -24.11 -3.22 -4.87
C GLU A 215 -22.97 -3.40 -5.88
N ARG A 216 -21.75 -2.98 -5.51
CA ARG A 216 -20.57 -3.09 -6.38
C ARG A 216 -20.12 -4.53 -6.52
N LEU A 217 -20.10 -5.27 -5.41
CA LEU A 217 -19.45 -6.59 -5.31
C LEU A 217 -20.39 -7.75 -5.64
N GLY A 218 -21.72 -7.55 -5.59
CA GLY A 218 -22.69 -8.62 -5.73
C GLY A 218 -22.53 -9.66 -4.63
N SER A 219 -22.47 -10.95 -4.98
CA SER A 219 -22.26 -12.03 -4.01
C SER A 219 -20.91 -11.93 -3.28
N GLY A 220 -19.91 -11.31 -3.92
CA GLY A 220 -18.57 -11.14 -3.34
C GLY A 220 -18.56 -10.36 -2.03
N ALA A 221 -19.54 -9.48 -1.77
CA ALA A 221 -19.66 -8.82 -0.47
C ALA A 221 -20.01 -9.82 0.63
N ALA A 222 -21.02 -10.68 0.41
CA ALA A 222 -21.40 -11.69 1.39
C ALA A 222 -20.27 -12.69 1.65
N GLU A 223 -19.54 -13.07 0.60
CA GLU A 223 -18.38 -13.96 0.70
C GLU A 223 -17.22 -13.31 1.50
N LEU A 224 -16.95 -12.02 1.29
CA LEU A 224 -15.97 -11.28 2.11
C LEU A 224 -16.40 -11.15 3.58
N ILE A 225 -17.70 -10.97 3.83
CA ILE A 225 -18.26 -10.94 5.20
C ILE A 225 -18.07 -12.30 5.87
N GLU A 226 -18.38 -13.38 5.16
CA GLU A 226 -18.19 -14.74 5.65
C GLU A 226 -16.70 -15.01 5.93
N LEU A 227 -15.80 -14.59 5.03
CA LEU A 227 -14.36 -14.70 5.25
C LEU A 227 -13.90 -13.97 6.51
N ALA A 228 -14.36 -12.72 6.70
CA ALA A 228 -14.04 -11.92 7.88
C ALA A 228 -14.47 -12.61 9.20
N GLN A 229 -15.53 -13.42 9.16
CA GLN A 229 -16.07 -14.11 10.34
C GLN A 229 -15.45 -15.49 10.55
N THR A 230 -15.14 -16.21 9.47
CA THR A 230 -14.76 -17.63 9.52
C THR A 230 -13.27 -17.88 9.37
N ALA A 231 -12.55 -17.00 8.67
CA ALA A 231 -11.10 -17.07 8.44
C ALA A 231 -10.45 -15.68 8.62
N PRO A 232 -10.52 -15.11 9.84
CA PRO A 232 -9.97 -13.79 10.13
C PRO A 232 -8.47 -13.69 9.84
N GLU A 233 -7.71 -14.79 9.89
CA GLU A 233 -6.29 -14.79 9.52
C GLU A 233 -6.05 -14.57 8.01
N LEU A 234 -6.96 -15.05 7.15
CA LEU A 234 -6.86 -14.76 5.71
C LEU A 234 -7.27 -13.32 5.44
N MET A 235 -8.29 -12.82 6.15
CA MET A 235 -8.68 -11.41 6.09
C MET A 235 -7.55 -10.48 6.57
N GLU A 236 -6.82 -10.83 7.64
CA GLU A 236 -5.61 -10.12 8.10
C GLU A 236 -4.59 -10.00 6.95
N LYS A 237 -4.28 -11.12 6.28
CA LYS A 237 -3.32 -11.13 5.16
C LYS A 237 -3.77 -10.29 3.97
N LEU A 238 -5.06 -10.31 3.64
CA LEU A 238 -5.61 -9.48 2.56
C LEU A 238 -5.52 -7.99 2.91
N GLN A 239 -5.84 -7.62 4.14
CA GLN A 239 -5.72 -6.23 4.59
C GLN A 239 -4.26 -5.78 4.64
N LEU A 240 -3.34 -6.63 5.07
CA LEU A 240 -1.91 -6.35 5.03
C LEU A 240 -1.39 -6.19 3.59
N LEU A 241 -1.81 -7.05 2.65
CA LEU A 241 -1.45 -6.95 1.23
C LEU A 241 -1.92 -5.62 0.62
N VAL A 242 -3.18 -5.25 0.87
CA VAL A 242 -3.75 -4.00 0.36
C VAL A 242 -3.14 -2.77 1.04
N SER A 243 -2.63 -2.93 2.27
CA SER A 243 -1.89 -1.88 2.98
C SER A 243 -0.42 -1.78 2.56
N ASP A 244 0.10 -2.74 1.80
CA ASP A 244 1.48 -2.72 1.29
C ASP A 244 1.55 -1.94 -0.03
N GLU A 245 1.88 -0.65 0.08
CA GLU A 245 1.99 0.26 -1.06
C GLU A 245 2.98 -0.23 -2.13
N ALA A 246 4.09 -0.84 -1.74
CA ALA A 246 5.11 -1.31 -2.68
C ALA A 246 4.58 -2.49 -3.49
N ALA A 247 3.94 -3.46 -2.83
CA ALA A 247 3.29 -4.58 -3.51
C ALA A 247 2.16 -4.06 -4.42
N MET A 248 1.29 -3.17 -3.94
CA MET A 248 0.20 -2.61 -4.74
C MET A 248 0.70 -1.78 -5.93
N CYS A 249 1.82 -1.07 -5.78
CA CYS A 249 2.49 -0.36 -6.88
C CYS A 249 2.95 -1.32 -7.96
N LEU A 250 3.61 -2.43 -7.57
CA LEU A 250 4.04 -3.46 -8.52
C LEU A 250 2.85 -4.08 -9.27
N LEU A 251 1.74 -4.37 -8.57
CA LEU A 251 0.54 -4.93 -9.19
C LEU A 251 -0.14 -3.96 -10.15
N LEU A 252 -0.24 -2.68 -9.76
CA LEU A 252 -0.77 -1.63 -10.60
C LEU A 252 0.08 -1.44 -11.85
N ARG A 253 1.40 -1.29 -11.69
CA ARG A 253 2.35 -1.12 -12.78
C ARG A 253 2.33 -2.31 -13.74
N SER A 254 2.29 -3.53 -13.20
CA SER A 254 2.21 -4.77 -14.00
C SER A 254 0.91 -4.84 -14.79
N SER A 255 -0.22 -4.55 -14.15
CA SER A 255 -1.53 -4.57 -14.81
C SER A 255 -1.60 -3.54 -15.94
N SER A 256 -1.10 -2.34 -15.69
CA SER A 256 -1.05 -1.29 -16.70
C SER A 256 -0.16 -1.67 -17.87
N LEU A 257 1.07 -2.12 -17.60
CA LEU A 257 2.01 -2.50 -18.65
C LEU A 257 1.48 -3.68 -19.47
N TRP A 258 0.85 -4.68 -18.82
CA TRP A 258 0.23 -5.80 -19.52
C TRP A 258 -0.90 -5.36 -20.45
N LEU A 259 -1.74 -4.42 -20.03
CA LEU A 259 -2.78 -3.86 -20.90
C LEU A 259 -2.18 -3.07 -22.08
N ASP A 260 -1.10 -2.32 -21.86
CA ASP A 260 -0.38 -1.59 -22.91
C ASP A 260 0.29 -2.54 -23.92
N MET A 261 0.64 -3.76 -23.49
CA MET A 261 1.23 -4.80 -24.36
C MET A 261 0.22 -5.52 -25.26
N LEU A 262 -1.09 -5.38 -25.01
CA LEU A 262 -2.11 -6.09 -25.78
C LEU A 262 -2.14 -5.62 -27.24
N PRO A 263 -2.19 -6.54 -28.23
CA PRO A 263 -2.32 -6.18 -29.63
C PRO A 263 -3.59 -5.34 -29.89
N PRO A 264 -3.58 -4.39 -30.86
CA PRO A 264 -4.75 -3.58 -31.19
C PRO A 264 -6.01 -4.39 -31.54
N SER A 265 -5.83 -5.62 -32.06
CA SER A 265 -6.92 -6.56 -32.36
C SER A 265 -7.69 -7.03 -31.12
N GLU A 266 -7.08 -7.01 -29.94
CA GLU A 266 -7.68 -7.43 -28.66
C GLU A 266 -8.44 -6.29 -27.95
N ILE A 267 -8.21 -5.02 -28.36
CA ILE A 267 -8.80 -3.82 -27.74
C ILE A 267 -9.73 -3.05 -28.72
N ALA A 268 -10.17 -3.68 -29.80
CA ALA A 268 -11.00 -3.02 -30.80
C ALA A 268 -12.31 -2.45 -30.22
N GLY A 269 -12.58 -1.15 -30.42
CA GLY A 269 -13.97 -0.67 -30.39
C GLY A 269 -14.33 0.76 -29.99
N LYS A 270 -13.46 1.66 -29.47
CA LYS A 270 -13.88 3.02 -29.07
C LYS A 270 -12.78 4.09 -29.24
N SER A 271 -13.19 5.37 -29.20
CA SER A 271 -12.29 6.54 -29.26
C SER A 271 -11.25 6.53 -28.13
N ALA A 272 -10.11 7.19 -28.36
CA ALA A 272 -8.97 7.19 -27.43
C ALA A 272 -9.30 7.69 -26.01
N GLU A 273 -10.21 8.65 -25.88
CA GLU A 273 -10.63 9.21 -24.58
C GLU A 273 -11.46 8.22 -23.76
N MET A 274 -12.45 7.56 -24.39
CA MET A 274 -13.24 6.50 -23.76
C MET A 274 -12.40 5.26 -23.45
N ALA A 275 -11.37 4.98 -24.24
CA ALA A 275 -10.47 3.86 -23.99
C ALA A 275 -9.67 4.06 -22.67
N SER A 276 -9.18 5.28 -22.41
CA SER A 276 -8.36 5.56 -21.21
C SER A 276 -9.14 5.40 -19.89
N MET A 277 -10.35 5.96 -19.79
CA MET A 277 -11.20 5.84 -18.59
C MET A 277 -11.65 4.39 -18.36
N MET A 278 -11.85 3.62 -19.43
CA MET A 278 -12.20 2.20 -19.33
C MET A 278 -11.04 1.34 -18.81
N ILE A 279 -9.78 1.71 -19.07
CA ILE A 279 -8.58 1.01 -18.59
C ILE A 279 -8.39 1.20 -17.08
N VAL A 280 -8.52 2.42 -16.57
CA VAL A 280 -8.45 2.73 -15.13
C VAL A 280 -9.45 1.87 -14.34
N GLN A 281 -10.71 1.91 -14.75
CA GLN A 281 -11.77 1.15 -14.11
C GLN A 281 -11.53 -0.35 -14.23
N LEU A 282 -11.01 -0.83 -15.37
CA LEU A 282 -10.66 -2.23 -15.56
C LEU A 282 -9.55 -2.69 -14.63
N ILE A 283 -8.49 -1.89 -14.43
CA ILE A 283 -7.40 -2.21 -13.50
C ILE A 283 -7.96 -2.33 -12.08
N ILE A 284 -8.80 -1.39 -11.66
CA ILE A 284 -9.46 -1.46 -10.34
C ILE A 284 -10.30 -2.73 -10.21
N ASP A 285 -11.13 -3.04 -11.22
CA ASP A 285 -11.97 -4.24 -11.21
C ASP A 285 -11.11 -5.53 -11.23
N VAL A 286 -9.95 -5.53 -11.89
CA VAL A 286 -8.97 -6.61 -11.86
C VAL A 286 -8.37 -6.77 -10.47
N LEU A 287 -7.95 -5.70 -9.82
CA LEU A 287 -7.39 -5.76 -8.46
C LEU A 287 -8.44 -6.23 -7.44
N ILE A 288 -9.68 -5.74 -7.52
CA ILE A 288 -10.80 -6.22 -6.69
C ILE A 288 -11.04 -7.72 -6.96
N SER A 289 -11.05 -8.13 -8.22
CA SER A 289 -11.23 -9.52 -8.61
C SER A 289 -10.13 -10.43 -8.08
N VAL A 290 -8.87 -9.99 -8.12
CA VAL A 290 -7.73 -10.70 -7.53
C VAL A 290 -7.94 -10.90 -6.03
N VAL A 291 -8.32 -9.83 -5.30
CA VAL A 291 -8.61 -9.92 -3.85
C VAL A 291 -9.76 -10.89 -3.58
N LEU A 292 -10.86 -10.81 -4.35
CA LEU A 292 -11.99 -11.72 -4.20
C LEU A 292 -11.62 -13.17 -4.51
N THR A 293 -10.67 -13.42 -5.41
CA THR A 293 -10.24 -14.79 -5.76
C THR A 293 -9.62 -15.54 -4.55
N PHE A 294 -9.10 -14.83 -3.54
CA PHE A 294 -8.67 -15.43 -2.28
C PHE A 294 -9.82 -15.92 -1.40
N VAL A 295 -10.99 -15.29 -1.49
CA VAL A 295 -12.21 -15.70 -0.78
C VAL A 295 -12.76 -17.00 -1.37
N GLY A 296 -12.72 -17.09 -2.70
CA GLY A 296 -13.06 -18.29 -3.43
C GLY A 296 -12.65 -18.18 -4.89
N ALA A 297 -12.14 -19.28 -5.46
CA ALA A 297 -11.64 -19.29 -6.84
C ALA A 297 -12.68 -18.82 -7.89
N GLY A 298 -13.98 -18.90 -7.57
CA GLY A 298 -15.07 -18.40 -8.40
C GLY A 298 -15.47 -16.94 -8.14
N ALA A 299 -15.20 -16.38 -6.96
CA ALA A 299 -15.66 -15.08 -6.49
C ALA A 299 -15.18 -13.93 -7.38
N GLY A 300 -13.86 -13.88 -7.63
CA GLY A 300 -13.27 -12.86 -8.49
C GLY A 300 -13.81 -12.92 -9.92
N ILE A 301 -14.04 -14.12 -10.44
CA ILE A 301 -14.59 -14.30 -11.79
C ILE A 301 -16.07 -13.92 -11.85
N ALA A 302 -16.85 -14.26 -10.82
CA ALA A 302 -18.25 -13.85 -10.71
C ALA A 302 -18.36 -12.32 -10.67
N TYR A 303 -17.51 -11.66 -9.88
CA TYR A 303 -17.40 -10.21 -9.84
C TYR A 303 -17.08 -9.60 -11.21
N LEU A 304 -16.05 -10.10 -11.91
CA LEU A 304 -15.72 -9.62 -13.25
C LEU A 304 -16.86 -9.84 -14.25
N THR A 305 -17.58 -10.95 -14.14
CA THR A 305 -18.72 -11.26 -15.01
C THR A 305 -19.81 -10.21 -14.84
N LEU A 306 -20.10 -9.83 -13.60
CA LEU A 306 -21.06 -8.77 -13.27
C LEU A 306 -20.58 -7.39 -13.76
N ARG A 307 -19.31 -7.05 -13.56
CA ARG A 307 -18.76 -5.72 -13.92
C ARG A 307 -18.56 -5.53 -15.42
N LEU A 308 -18.30 -6.61 -16.15
CA LEU A 308 -18.01 -6.58 -17.58
C LEU A 308 -19.17 -7.16 -18.43
N ALA A 309 -20.36 -7.37 -17.83
CA ALA A 309 -21.53 -7.95 -18.50
C ALA A 309 -21.92 -7.20 -19.77
N ASP A 310 -21.89 -5.86 -19.74
CA ASP A 310 -22.23 -5.00 -20.87
C ASP A 310 -21.03 -4.68 -21.79
N ARG A 311 -19.87 -5.30 -21.54
CA ARG A 311 -18.63 -5.07 -22.30
C ARG A 311 -18.36 -6.23 -23.27
N ALA A 312 -17.46 -6.00 -24.23
CA ALA A 312 -17.10 -7.00 -25.22
C ALA A 312 -16.58 -8.29 -24.55
N VAL A 313 -17.04 -9.46 -25.01
CA VAL A 313 -16.62 -10.79 -24.52
C VAL A 313 -15.09 -10.94 -24.54
N GLN A 314 -14.43 -10.34 -25.53
CA GLN A 314 -12.96 -10.30 -25.62
C GLN A 314 -12.32 -9.63 -24.40
N LEU A 315 -12.83 -8.47 -23.98
CA LEU A 315 -12.33 -7.73 -22.82
C LEU A 315 -12.47 -8.53 -21.52
N PHE A 316 -13.59 -9.25 -21.36
CA PHE A 316 -13.79 -10.15 -20.23
C PHE A 316 -12.75 -11.29 -20.21
N ASN A 317 -12.49 -11.92 -21.35
CA ASN A 317 -11.49 -12.99 -21.45
C ASN A 317 -10.06 -12.50 -21.17
N VAL A 318 -9.74 -11.29 -21.64
CA VAL A 318 -8.50 -10.57 -21.35
C VAL A 318 -8.37 -10.33 -19.84
N ALA A 319 -9.38 -9.71 -19.21
CA ALA A 319 -9.39 -9.44 -17.77
C ALA A 319 -9.27 -10.71 -16.92
N LYS A 320 -9.99 -11.77 -17.30
CA LYS A 320 -9.94 -13.07 -16.63
C LYS A 320 -8.56 -13.70 -16.68
N ARG A 321 -7.84 -13.58 -17.80
CA ARG A 321 -6.47 -14.08 -17.93
C ARG A 321 -5.52 -13.32 -17.00
N LEU A 322 -5.64 -12.00 -17.00
CA LEU A 322 -4.85 -11.13 -16.13
C LEU A 322 -5.08 -11.46 -14.64
N VAL A 323 -6.34 -11.55 -14.20
CA VAL A 323 -6.67 -11.90 -12.80
C VAL A 323 -6.07 -13.25 -12.40
N LYS A 324 -6.17 -14.27 -13.25
CA LYS A 324 -5.60 -15.59 -12.93
C LYS A 324 -4.08 -15.55 -12.79
N ALA A 325 -3.41 -14.83 -13.69
CA ALA A 325 -1.95 -14.70 -13.64
C ALA A 325 -1.51 -13.93 -12.39
N LEU A 326 -2.10 -12.76 -12.13
CA LEU A 326 -1.80 -11.96 -10.94
C LEU A 326 -2.11 -12.70 -9.65
N PHE A 327 -3.27 -13.36 -9.55
CA PHE A 327 -3.63 -14.17 -8.39
C PHE A 327 -2.59 -15.27 -8.14
N SER A 328 -2.13 -15.96 -9.19
CA SER A 328 -1.11 -17.01 -9.05
C SER A 328 0.21 -16.47 -8.47
N ILE A 329 0.66 -15.31 -8.95
CA ILE A 329 1.90 -14.66 -8.48
C ILE A 329 1.72 -14.15 -7.03
N ILE A 330 0.62 -13.43 -6.78
CA ILE A 330 0.35 -12.86 -5.45
C ILE A 330 0.10 -13.94 -4.40
N ASN A 331 -0.51 -15.07 -4.76
CA ASN A 331 -0.73 -16.17 -3.84
C ASN A 331 0.59 -16.80 -3.37
N ALA A 332 1.66 -16.76 -4.18
CA ALA A 332 2.99 -17.10 -3.71
C ALA A 332 3.57 -16.01 -2.79
N PHE A 333 3.28 -14.74 -3.08
CA PHE A 333 3.70 -13.59 -2.29
C PHE A 333 3.00 -13.47 -0.91
N ILE A 334 1.73 -13.91 -0.79
CA ILE A 334 0.91 -13.67 0.41
C ILE A 334 1.49 -14.31 1.68
N GLY A 335 2.32 -15.35 1.54
CA GLY A 335 3.06 -15.95 2.65
C GLY A 335 4.13 -15.05 3.27
N TYR A 336 4.57 -14.01 2.56
CA TYR A 336 5.58 -13.05 3.01
C TYR A 336 4.99 -11.83 3.73
N VAL A 337 3.68 -11.63 3.63
CA VAL A 337 2.97 -10.46 4.14
C VAL A 337 3.10 -10.31 5.68
N ASP A 338 3.38 -11.41 6.39
CA ASP A 338 3.72 -11.39 7.82
C ASP A 338 5.01 -10.61 8.11
N ARG A 339 5.96 -10.52 7.16
CA ARG A 339 7.18 -9.72 7.31
C ARG A 339 6.89 -8.23 7.19
N TYR A 340 5.93 -7.85 6.34
CA TYR A 340 5.47 -6.47 6.21
C TYR A 340 4.96 -5.96 7.55
N LYS A 341 4.17 -6.76 8.28
CA LYS A 341 3.65 -6.42 9.61
C LYS A 341 4.74 -5.95 10.59
N ALA A 342 5.89 -6.63 10.63
CA ALA A 342 6.98 -6.29 11.54
C ALA A 342 7.62 -4.92 11.24
N VAL A 343 7.60 -4.49 9.97
CA VAL A 343 8.15 -3.19 9.54
C VAL A 343 7.08 -2.10 9.58
N ALA A 344 5.84 -2.47 9.24
CA ALA A 344 4.74 -1.58 8.95
C ALA A 344 3.93 -1.15 10.15
N ALA A 345 3.86 -1.95 11.22
CA ALA A 345 3.15 -1.61 12.45
C ALA A 345 4.05 -0.79 13.39
N ARG A 346 3.90 0.54 13.39
CA ARG A 346 4.61 1.45 14.31
C ARG A 346 3.68 2.51 14.92
N GLY A 347 4.12 3.11 16.02
CA GLY A 347 3.53 4.35 16.55
C GLY A 347 2.97 4.25 17.96
N ILE A 348 2.41 5.35 18.45
CA ILE A 348 1.84 5.46 19.80
C ILE A 348 0.39 4.94 19.83
N ALA A 349 0.13 3.92 20.65
CA ALA A 349 -1.22 3.41 20.90
C ALA A 349 -2.16 4.51 21.40
N ALA A 350 -3.46 4.37 21.12
CA ALA A 350 -4.49 5.24 21.66
C ALA A 350 -5.57 4.50 22.45
N GLY A 351 -5.85 5.03 23.64
CA GLY A 351 -7.12 4.95 24.35
C GLY A 351 -7.66 3.57 24.78
N VAL A 352 -8.65 3.62 25.66
CA VAL A 352 -9.31 2.45 26.25
C VAL A 352 -10.69 2.25 25.65
N LYS A 353 -11.01 1.02 25.23
CA LYS A 353 -12.37 0.60 24.86
C LYS A 353 -12.79 -0.57 25.77
N LYS A 354 -13.85 -0.38 26.56
CA LYS A 354 -14.38 -1.38 27.51
C LYS A 354 -13.30 -1.93 28.49
N GLY A 355 -12.44 -1.06 29.01
CA GLY A 355 -11.39 -1.44 29.97
C GLY A 355 -10.12 -2.07 29.37
N ARG A 356 -10.00 -2.12 28.02
CA ARG A 356 -8.84 -2.68 27.32
C ARG A 356 -8.15 -1.61 26.46
N MET A 357 -6.83 -1.65 26.41
CA MET A 357 -6.02 -0.82 25.50
C MET A 357 -6.16 -1.39 24.09
N GLN A 358 -6.47 -0.56 23.08
CA GLN A 358 -6.74 -1.06 21.73
C GLN A 358 -5.90 -0.33 20.68
N LEU A 359 -5.19 -1.10 19.84
CA LEU A 359 -4.50 -0.63 18.65
C LEU A 359 -5.41 -0.87 17.45
N ARG A 360 -5.68 0.19 16.67
CA ARG A 360 -6.47 0.12 15.43
C ARG A 360 -5.59 0.50 14.25
N TRP A 361 -5.50 -0.39 13.28
CA TRP A 361 -4.65 -0.24 12.10
C TRP A 361 -5.49 -0.03 10.84
N ASP A 362 -5.12 0.92 10.01
CA ASP A 362 -5.73 1.18 8.71
C ASP A 362 -4.68 1.20 7.60
N ALA A 363 -5.10 1.02 6.36
CA ALA A 363 -4.21 1.24 5.22
C ALA A 363 -3.90 2.74 5.14
N LYS A 364 -2.61 3.09 5.14
CA LYS A 364 -2.16 4.46 4.94
C LYS A 364 -1.47 4.58 3.60
N ARG A 365 -1.56 5.76 2.99
CA ARG A 365 -0.78 6.12 1.82
C ARG A 365 0.31 7.10 2.22
N ASN A 366 1.54 6.69 1.99
CA ASN A 366 2.75 7.44 2.28
C ASN A 366 3.42 7.92 1.00
N ALA A 367 3.22 7.21 -0.12
CA ALA A 367 3.70 7.60 -1.43
C ALA A 367 2.61 8.26 -2.29
N MET A 368 3.04 9.22 -3.11
CA MET A 368 2.28 9.73 -4.25
C MET A 368 2.97 9.28 -5.52
N LEU A 369 2.21 8.84 -6.51
CA LEU A 369 2.74 8.63 -7.85
C LEU A 369 2.85 10.00 -8.53
N LYS A 370 4.05 10.30 -9.02
CA LYS A 370 4.32 11.42 -9.93
C LYS A 370 5.02 10.86 -11.15
N LYS A 371 4.79 11.48 -12.31
CA LYS A 371 5.61 11.24 -13.50
C LYS A 371 7.10 11.45 -13.17
N ASP A 372 7.92 10.47 -13.53
CA ASP A 372 9.37 10.62 -13.56
C ASP A 372 9.69 11.73 -14.59
N GLU A 373 10.01 12.92 -14.09
CA GLU A 373 10.72 13.91 -14.87
C GLU A 373 12.20 13.51 -14.89
N PRO A 374 12.92 13.70 -16.00
CA PRO A 374 14.37 13.52 -16.01
C PRO A 374 14.97 14.42 -14.91
N HIS A 375 15.36 13.81 -13.80
CA HIS A 375 16.07 14.50 -12.75
C HIS A 375 17.53 14.50 -13.16
N ASP A 376 18.03 15.65 -13.64
CA ASP A 376 19.47 15.85 -13.61
C ASP A 376 19.88 15.79 -12.14
N ASP A 377 20.77 14.86 -11.78
CA ASP A 377 21.37 14.76 -10.44
C ASP A 377 22.24 16.01 -10.09
N ALA A 378 22.25 17.02 -10.96
CA ALA A 378 22.86 18.32 -10.71
C ALA A 378 21.82 19.23 -10.04
N PRO A 379 22.11 19.76 -8.83
CA PRO A 379 21.21 20.72 -8.19
C PRO A 379 21.01 21.94 -9.09
N ASP A 380 19.75 22.32 -9.31
CA ASP A 380 19.42 23.56 -10.01
C ASP A 380 20.08 24.74 -9.30
N GLN A 381 20.73 25.62 -10.08
CA GLN A 381 21.37 26.80 -9.53
C GLN A 381 20.34 27.67 -8.80
N ALA A 382 20.62 28.00 -7.54
CA ALA A 382 19.75 28.81 -6.71
C ALA A 382 19.36 30.13 -7.41
N LYS A 383 18.10 30.53 -7.30
CA LYS A 383 17.55 31.76 -7.88
C LYS A 383 17.14 32.75 -6.78
N ASN A 384 17.28 34.04 -7.04
CA ASN A 384 16.76 35.10 -6.18
C ASN A 384 15.23 35.26 -6.36
N PRO A 385 14.53 36.09 -5.55
CA PRO A 385 13.08 36.31 -5.68
C PRO A 385 12.61 36.89 -7.03
N ASN A 386 13.54 37.41 -7.85
CA ASN A 386 13.24 37.92 -9.20
C ASN A 386 13.47 36.85 -10.30
N GLY A 387 13.93 35.65 -9.94
CA GLY A 387 14.17 34.55 -10.87
C GLY A 387 15.56 34.53 -11.51
N ASP A 388 16.43 35.47 -11.16
CA ASP A 388 17.83 35.50 -11.63
C ASP A 388 18.70 34.56 -10.78
N ALA A 389 19.85 34.13 -11.31
CA ALA A 389 20.83 33.35 -10.56
C ALA A 389 21.22 34.08 -9.27
N ALA A 390 21.30 33.34 -8.15
CA ALA A 390 21.67 33.90 -6.87
C ALA A 390 23.09 34.49 -6.93
N ASP A 391 23.23 35.73 -6.47
CA ASP A 391 24.53 36.38 -6.34
C ASP A 391 25.40 35.63 -5.32
N CYS A 392 26.69 35.53 -5.64
CA CYS A 392 27.70 34.95 -4.75
C CYS A 392 27.71 35.65 -3.38
N VAL A 393 27.56 34.88 -2.30
CA VAL A 393 27.87 35.33 -0.93
C VAL A 393 29.31 34.91 -0.56
N PRO A 394 29.98 35.61 0.37
CA PRO A 394 31.30 35.21 0.83
C PRO A 394 31.29 33.76 1.33
N ASN A 395 32.23 32.94 0.84
CA ASN A 395 32.38 31.49 1.09
C ASN A 395 31.49 30.53 0.28
N THR A 396 30.72 30.99 -0.71
CA THR A 396 29.91 30.10 -1.58
C THR A 396 30.40 30.05 -3.02
N CYS A 397 31.60 30.58 -3.33
CA CYS A 397 32.12 30.68 -4.69
C CYS A 397 33.61 30.32 -4.78
N THR A 398 33.98 29.61 -5.85
CA THR A 398 35.38 29.37 -6.25
C THR A 398 35.59 30.05 -7.61
N ASN A 399 36.60 30.91 -7.74
CA ASN A 399 36.91 31.65 -8.97
C ASN A 399 35.75 32.50 -9.55
N GLY A 400 34.88 33.04 -8.67
CA GLY A 400 33.79 33.93 -9.09
C GLY A 400 32.54 33.23 -9.63
N CYS A 401 32.51 31.89 -9.63
CA CYS A 401 31.31 31.11 -9.92
C CYS A 401 30.72 30.51 -8.63
N PRO A 402 29.38 30.51 -8.46
CA PRO A 402 28.72 29.78 -7.39
C PRO A 402 29.07 28.31 -7.48
N VAL A 403 29.45 27.71 -6.35
CA VAL A 403 29.66 26.26 -6.29
C VAL A 403 28.30 25.61 -6.07
N SER A 404 27.85 24.80 -7.03
CA SER A 404 26.60 24.02 -6.97
C SER A 404 26.68 22.90 -5.95
#